data_AF-A0A6V8D0F4-F1
#
_entry.id   AF-A0A6V8D0F4-F1
#
_cell.length_a   1.000
_cell.length_b   1.000
_cell.length_c   1.000
_cell.angle_alpha   90.00
_cell.angle_beta   90.00
_cell.angle_gamma   90.00
#
_symmetry.space_group_name_H-M   'P 1'
#
loop_
_entity.id
_entity.type
_entity.pdbx_description
1 polymer ?
#
loop_
_entity_poly.entity_id
_entity_poly.type
_entity_poly.pdbx_seq_one_letter_code
_entity_poly.pdbx_strand_id
1 'polypeptide(L)'
;CLLLPQLGARAEVAFGPAGLGDLYVTATSPYGRNRRMGEKLGTGLSVDEALAEMTMVAEGVRAARMFIKRAEDENIDIPFTKAINTLLDG
;
A
#
# COMPACT_ATOMS: atom_id res chain seq x y z
N CYS A 1 11.27 5.18 -2.41
CA CYS A 1 11.93 5.95 -3.49
C CYS A 1 12.61 5.07 -4.54
N LEU A 2 12.47 3.74 -4.52
CA LEU A 2 13.18 2.84 -5.45
C LEU A 2 12.53 2.81 -6.85
N LEU A 3 11.20 2.76 -6.91
CA LEU A 3 10.48 2.64 -8.19
C LEU A 3 10.38 3.96 -8.97
N LEU A 4 10.17 5.09 -8.29
CA LEU A 4 9.93 6.38 -8.96
C LEU A 4 11.04 6.77 -9.96
N PRO A 5 12.35 6.67 -9.63
CA PRO A 5 13.43 6.93 -10.58
C PRO A 5 13.45 6.00 -11.78
N GLN A 6 13.07 4.72 -11.60
CA GLN A 6 13.01 3.73 -12.67
C GLN A 6 11.89 4.06 -13.67
N LEU A 7 10.86 4.77 -13.21
CA LEU A 7 9.79 5.33 -14.03
C LEU A 7 10.09 6.73 -14.61
N GLY A 8 11.32 7.24 -14.46
CA GLY A 8 11.75 8.55 -14.95
C GLY A 8 11.35 9.74 -14.06
N ALA A 9 10.82 9.49 -12.86
CA ALA A 9 10.50 10.56 -11.92
C ALA A 9 11.72 10.96 -11.07
N ARG A 10 11.76 12.23 -10.66
CA ARG A 10 12.73 12.73 -9.69
C ARG A 10 12.47 12.11 -8.30
N ALA A 11 13.50 11.55 -7.68
CA ALA A 11 13.37 10.85 -6.40
C ALA A 11 12.82 11.76 -5.28
N GLU A 12 13.15 13.05 -5.32
CA GLU A 12 12.78 14.06 -4.32
C GLU A 12 11.26 14.27 -4.26
N VAL A 13 10.53 13.96 -5.34
CA VAL A 13 9.06 14.08 -5.39
C VAL A 13 8.40 13.18 -4.35
N ALA A 14 9.01 12.04 -4.02
CA ALA A 14 8.52 11.14 -2.97
C ALA A 14 8.49 11.79 -1.58
N PHE A 15 9.36 12.78 -1.34
CA PHE A 15 9.46 13.48 -0.06
C PHE A 15 8.67 14.80 -0.05
N GLY A 16 8.06 15.17 -1.17
CA GLY A 16 7.19 16.33 -1.27
C GLY A 16 5.76 16.07 -0.78
N PRO A 17 4.87 17.08 -0.92
CA PRO A 17 3.48 16.98 -0.48
C PRO A 17 2.72 15.80 -1.09
N ALA A 18 2.98 15.49 -2.37
CA ALA A 18 2.32 14.39 -3.07
C ALA A 18 2.77 12.99 -2.62
N GLY A 19 3.93 12.87 -1.97
CA GLY A 19 4.45 11.60 -1.46
C GLY A 19 4.30 11.51 0.05
N LEU A 20 5.21 12.15 0.77
CA LEU A 20 5.23 12.13 2.24
C LEU A 20 4.00 12.80 2.86
N GLY A 21 3.54 13.91 2.27
CA GLY A 21 2.36 14.63 2.76
C GLY A 21 1.09 13.78 2.66
N ASP A 22 0.83 13.24 1.47
CA ASP A 22 -0.33 12.36 1.22
C ASP A 22 -0.27 11.07 2.04
N LEU A 23 0.93 10.46 2.16
CA LEU A 23 1.16 9.31 3.03
C LEU A 23 0.77 9.63 4.48
N TYR A 24 1.25 10.74 5.03
CA TYR A 24 0.97 11.10 6.42
C TYR A 24 -0.52 11.31 6.66
N VAL A 25 -1.19 12.10 5.82
CA VAL A 25 -2.62 12.40 5.98
C VAL A 25 -3.46 11.13 5.82
N THR A 26 -3.13 10.27 4.86
CA THR A 26 -3.86 9.02 4.63
C THR A 26 -3.62 7.99 5.73
N ALA A 27 -2.38 7.85 6.21
CA ALA A 27 -2.02 6.87 7.24
C ALA A 27 -2.51 7.27 8.64
N THR A 28 -2.69 8.56 8.92
CA THR A 28 -3.13 9.05 10.25
C THR A 28 -4.62 9.35 10.30
N SER A 29 -5.31 9.50 9.16
CA SER A 29 -6.74 9.80 9.15
C SER A 29 -7.59 8.65 9.71
N PRO A 30 -8.40 8.89 10.77
CA PRO A 30 -9.25 7.85 11.35
C PRO A 30 -10.30 7.29 10.37
N TYR A 31 -10.65 8.08 9.34
CA TYR A 31 -11.60 7.73 8.29
C TYR A 31 -10.95 7.07 7.06
N GLY A 32 -9.61 6.92 7.07
CA GLY A 32 -8.86 6.32 5.97
C GLY A 32 -9.21 4.83 5.77
N ARG A 33 -9.65 4.49 4.56
CA ARG A 33 -10.05 3.12 4.18
C ARG A 33 -8.89 2.13 4.31
N ASN A 34 -7.71 2.48 3.80
CA ASN A 34 -6.50 1.65 3.89
C ASN A 34 -6.07 1.44 5.36
N ARG A 35 -6.12 2.50 6.17
CA ARG A 35 -5.78 2.44 7.59
C ARG A 35 -6.72 1.50 8.34
N ARG A 36 -8.04 1.68 8.17
CA ARG A 36 -9.07 0.83 8.80
C ARG A 36 -8.92 -0.64 8.40
N MET A 37 -8.62 -0.92 7.13
CA MET A 37 -8.35 -2.29 6.68
C MET A 37 -7.12 -2.87 7.38
N GLY A 38 -6.02 -2.10 7.44
CA GLY A 38 -4.81 -2.51 8.17
C GLY A 38 -5.07 -2.79 9.65
N GLU A 39 -5.89 -1.97 10.32
CA GLU A 39 -6.29 -2.19 11.72
C GLU A 39 -7.05 -3.51 11.90
N LYS A 40 -8.00 -3.81 11.01
CA LYS A 40 -8.77 -5.07 11.03
C LYS A 40 -7.86 -6.29 10.84
N LEU A 41 -6.96 -6.23 9.86
CA LEU A 41 -5.95 -7.28 9.66
C LEU A 41 -5.07 -7.44 10.90
N GLY A 42 -4.69 -6.33 11.54
CA GLY A 42 -3.92 -6.33 12.79
C GLY A 42 -4.66 -6.96 13.99
N THR A 43 -5.99 -7.04 13.96
CA THR A 43 -6.78 -7.78 14.95
C THR A 43 -6.87 -9.29 14.68
N GLY A 44 -6.24 -9.78 13.61
CA GLY A 44 -6.22 -11.19 13.23
C GLY A 44 -7.33 -11.60 12.26
N LEU A 45 -8.10 -10.64 11.73
CA LEU A 45 -9.07 -10.92 10.68
C LEU A 45 -8.36 -11.22 9.36
N SER A 46 -8.90 -12.16 8.59
CA SER A 46 -8.54 -12.37 7.19
C SER A 46 -8.94 -11.18 6.32
N VAL A 47 -8.39 -11.11 5.11
CA VAL A 47 -8.78 -10.08 4.13
C VAL A 47 -10.27 -10.14 3.82
N ASP A 48 -10.84 -11.35 3.66
CA ASP A 48 -12.26 -11.52 3.34
C ASP A 48 -13.16 -11.05 4.48
N GLU A 49 -12.82 -11.38 5.74
CA GLU A 49 -13.54 -10.89 6.91
C GLU A 49 -13.44 -9.37 7.06
N ALA A 50 -12.24 -8.81 6.86
CA ALA A 50 -12.03 -7.37 6.93
C ALA A 50 -12.82 -6.63 5.83
N LEU A 51 -12.90 -7.19 4.62
CA LEU A 51 -13.68 -6.64 3.51
C LEU A 51 -15.19 -6.76 3.73
N ALA A 52 -15.68 -7.86 4.32
CA ALA A 52 -17.09 -8.03 4.63
C ALA A 52 -17.61 -6.96 5.62
N GLU A 53 -16.75 -6.47 6.51
CA GLU A 53 -17.07 -5.40 7.45
C GLU A 53 -16.89 -3.98 6.87
N MET A 54 -16.49 -3.87 5.60
CA MET A 54 -16.24 -2.59 4.92
C MET A 54 -17.19 -2.39 3.75
N THR A 55 -17.81 -1.20 3.66
CA THR A 55 -18.70 -0.85 2.54
C THR A 55 -17.96 -0.64 1.21
N MET A 56 -16.64 -0.46 1.25
CA MET A 56 -15.81 -0.20 0.07
C MET A 56 -14.45 -0.90 0.19
N VAL A 57 -13.96 -1.45 -0.92
CA VAL A 57 -12.62 -2.07 -1.01
C VAL A 57 -11.55 -0.99 -0.87
N ALA A 58 -10.54 -1.26 -0.03
CA ALA A 58 -9.38 -0.39 0.12
C ALA A 58 -8.49 -0.43 -1.13
N GLU A 59 -8.24 0.72 -1.74
CA GLU A 59 -7.45 0.82 -2.98
C GLU A 59 -6.01 0.29 -2.83
N GLY A 60 -5.48 0.31 -1.60
CA GLY A 60 -4.14 -0.17 -1.25
C GLY A 60 -3.92 -1.65 -1.57
N VAL A 61 -4.97 -2.48 -1.49
CA VAL A 61 -4.89 -3.91 -1.85
C VAL A 61 -4.54 -4.06 -3.33
N ARG A 62 -5.32 -3.42 -4.20
CA ARG A 62 -5.09 -3.45 -5.65
C ARG A 62 -3.74 -2.81 -6.01
N ALA A 63 -3.41 -1.69 -5.37
CA ALA A 63 -2.15 -1.01 -5.59
C ALA A 63 -0.94 -1.89 -5.23
N ALA A 64 -0.97 -2.58 -4.09
CA ALA A 64 0.11 -3.50 -3.68
C ALA A 64 0.38 -4.58 -4.74
N ARG A 65 -0.69 -5.21 -5.26
CA ARG A 65 -0.58 -6.22 -6.33
C ARG A 65 0.04 -5.66 -7.61
N MET A 66 -0.35 -4.44 -7.99
CA MET A 66 0.21 -3.77 -9.17
C MET A 66 1.69 -3.41 -8.99
N PHE A 67 2.08 -2.94 -7.81
CA PHE A 67 3.47 -2.57 -7.51
C PHE A 67 4.40 -3.79 -7.45
N ILE A 68 3.94 -4.92 -6.92
CA ILE A 68 4.69 -6.19 -6.93
C ILE A 68 5.01 -6.59 -8.36
N LYS A 69 3.96 -6.74 -9.17
CA LYS A 69 4.10 -7.14 -10.57
C LYS A 69 5.08 -6.22 -11.31
N ARG A 70 4.95 -4.90 -11.11
CA ARG A 70 5.83 -3.95 -11.78
C ARG A 70 7.29 -4.08 -11.35
N ALA A 71 7.54 -4.25 -10.05
CA ALA A 71 8.90 -4.37 -9.56
C ALA A 71 9.54 -5.70 -10.00
N GLU A 72 8.77 -6.77 -10.15
CA GLU A 72 9.23 -8.04 -10.74
C GLU A 72 9.65 -7.86 -12.20
N ASP A 73 8.83 -7.19 -13.02
CA ASP A 73 9.14 -6.89 -14.43
C ASP A 73 10.46 -6.09 -14.56
N GLU A 74 10.74 -5.20 -13.61
CA GLU A 74 11.94 -4.33 -13.59
C GLU A 74 13.10 -4.89 -12.74
N ASN A 75 12.97 -6.10 -12.16
CA ASN A 75 13.95 -6.72 -11.24
C ASN A 75 14.36 -5.81 -10.06
N ILE A 76 13.40 -5.09 -9.47
CA ILE A 76 13.60 -4.18 -8.33
C ILE A 76 13.20 -4.87 -7.03
N ASP A 77 14.06 -4.83 -6.02
CA ASP A 77 13.70 -5.34 -4.71
C ASP A 77 12.84 -4.35 -3.91
N ILE A 78 11.69 -4.83 -3.43
CA ILE A 78 10.65 -4.06 -2.73
C ILE A 78 10.15 -4.84 -1.49
N PRO A 79 10.99 -5.06 -0.47
CA PRO A 79 10.71 -5.98 0.64
C PRO A 79 9.46 -5.59 1.43
N PHE A 80 9.22 -4.28 1.61
CA PHE A 80 8.04 -3.80 2.33
C PHE A 80 6.73 -4.12 1.61
N THR A 81 6.66 -3.87 0.30
CA THR A 81 5.47 -4.18 -0.49
C THR A 81 5.27 -5.70 -0.60
N LYS A 82 6.36 -6.49 -0.68
CA LYS A 82 6.29 -7.96 -0.63
C LYS A 82 5.66 -8.45 0.68
N ALA A 83 6.11 -7.92 1.82
CA ALA A 83 5.55 -8.28 3.13
C ALA A 83 4.06 -7.93 3.23
N ILE A 84 3.64 -6.76 2.72
CA ILE A 84 2.22 -6.41 2.63
C ILE A 84 1.45 -7.42 1.77
N ASN A 85 1.99 -7.79 0.62
CA ASN A 85 1.34 -8.72 -0.29
C ASN A 85 1.16 -10.10 0.35
N THR A 86 2.18 -10.60 1.04
CA THR A 86 2.12 -11.83 1.83
C THR A 86 1.06 -11.74 2.91
N LEU A 87 1.01 -10.66 3.69
CA LEU A 87 -0.05 -10.45 4.68
C LEU A 87 -1.46 -10.48 4.05
N LEU A 88 -1.61 -9.96 2.83
CA LEU A 88 -2.88 -9.95 2.10
C LEU A 88 -3.24 -11.32 1.50
N ASP A 89 -2.29 -12.25 1.39
CA ASP A 89 -2.52 -13.61 0.91
C ASP A 89 -2.91 -14.58 2.05
N GLY A 90 -2.67 -14.19 3.30
CA GLY A 90 -2.86 -15.03 4.50
C GLY A 90 -1.66 -15.92 4.78
#